data_AF-A0A7K2XHX5-F1
#
_entry.id   AF-A0A7K2XHX5-F1
#
_cell.length_a   1.000
_cell.length_b   1.000
_cell.length_c   1.000
_cell.angle_alpha   90.00
_cell.angle_beta   90.00
_cell.angle_gamma   90.00
#
_symmetry.space_group_name_H-M   'P 1'
#
loop_
_entity.id
_entity.type
_entity.pdbx_description
1 polymer ?
#
loop_
_entity_poly.entity_id
_entity_poly.type
_entity_poly.pdbx_seq_one_letter_code
_entity_poly.pdbx_strand_id
1 'polypeptide(L)'
;ASGFHSLAKGVGRHFEAGKVRQTVVELEDAFLFVTAAGDGSCLAVLADADSDVGQVAYEMTLMVKRVGAHLATAPRTGLPSGG
;
A
#
# COMPACT_ATOMS: atom_id res chain seq x y z
N ALA A 1 -3.66 0.58 7.16
CA ALA A 1 -2.75 0.44 6.00
C ALA A 1 -1.36 1.06 6.26
N SER A 2 -1.26 2.33 6.67
CA SER A 2 0.02 3.03 6.91
C SER A 2 0.94 2.35 7.93
N GLY A 3 0.40 1.78 9.01
CA GLY A 3 1.16 1.02 10.01
C GLY A 3 1.87 -0.21 9.41
N PHE A 4 1.10 -1.09 8.74
CA PHE A 4 1.65 -2.25 8.02
C PHE A 4 2.70 -1.85 6.98
N HIS A 5 2.41 -0.82 6.19
CA HIS A 5 3.34 -0.33 5.16
C HIS A 5 4.66 0.20 5.77
N SER A 6 4.58 0.88 6.92
CA SER A 6 5.76 1.41 7.62
C SER A 6 6.60 0.30 8.26
N LEU A 7 5.95 -0.69 8.88
CA LEU A 7 6.61 -1.87 9.44
C LEU A 7 7.32 -2.67 8.33
N ALA A 8 6.62 -2.96 7.24
CA ALA A 8 7.20 -3.68 6.11
C ALA A 8 8.40 -2.92 5.52
N LYS A 9 8.33 -1.58 5.40
CA LYS A 9 9.47 -0.75 4.98
C LYS A 9 10.64 -0.83 5.97
N GLY A 10 10.36 -0.95 7.27
CA GLY A 10 11.35 -1.20 8.30
C GLY A 10 12.06 -2.55 8.09
N VAL A 11 11.29 -3.61 7.89
CA VAL A 11 11.79 -4.97 7.61
C VAL A 11 12.68 -4.99 6.38
N GLY A 12 12.21 -4.44 5.25
CA GLY A 12 12.99 -4.40 4.01
C GLY A 12 14.33 -3.68 4.13
N ARG A 13 14.40 -2.61 4.96
CA ARG A 13 15.67 -1.94 5.27
C ARG A 13 16.54 -2.74 6.24
N HIS A 14 15.95 -3.31 7.29
CA HIS A 14 16.68 -4.01 8.33
C HIS A 14 17.35 -5.30 7.81
N PHE A 15 16.66 -6.02 6.94
CA PHE A 15 17.17 -7.26 6.34
C PHE A 15 17.81 -7.03 4.96
N GLU A 16 17.98 -5.78 4.53
CA GLU A 16 18.53 -5.42 3.21
C GLU A 16 17.80 -6.11 2.02
N ALA A 17 16.53 -6.47 2.21
CA ALA A 17 15.72 -7.23 1.26
C ALA A 17 15.02 -6.35 0.19
N GLY A 18 15.43 -5.09 0.08
CA GLY A 18 14.92 -4.15 -0.92
C GLY A 18 13.56 -3.52 -0.60
N LYS A 19 12.88 -3.04 -1.64
CA LYS A 19 11.61 -2.31 -1.51
C LYS A 19 10.44 -3.27 -1.30
N VAL A 20 9.54 -2.93 -0.38
CA VAL A 20 8.28 -3.66 -0.17
C VAL A 20 7.43 -3.57 -1.43
N ARG A 21 7.05 -4.73 -1.98
CA ARG A 21 6.12 -4.82 -3.11
C ARG A 21 4.67 -4.86 -2.64
N GLN A 22 4.40 -5.62 -1.58
CA GLN A 22 3.06 -5.81 -1.01
C GLN A 22 3.18 -6.37 0.40
N THR A 23 2.20 -6.08 1.25
CA THR A 23 1.97 -6.76 2.52
C THR A 23 0.69 -7.58 2.39
N VAL A 24 0.71 -8.83 2.84
CA VAL A 24 -0.46 -9.70 2.90
C VAL A 24 -0.62 -10.13 4.36
N VAL A 25 -1.81 -9.97 4.90
CA VAL A 25 -2.19 -10.47 6.22
C VAL A 25 -3.31 -11.47 6.02
N GLU A 26 -3.07 -12.70 6.43
CA GLU A 26 -4.05 -13.76 6.46
C GLU A 26 -4.77 -13.73 7.81
N LEU A 27 -6.10 -13.71 7.78
CA LEU A 27 -7.00 -13.78 8.91
C LEU A 27 -7.80 -15.09 8.80
N GLU A 28 -8.52 -15.44 9.85
CA GLU A 28 -9.32 -16.68 9.89
C GLU A 28 -10.29 -16.81 8.71
N ASP A 29 -11.00 -15.72 8.37
CA ASP A 29 -12.00 -15.70 7.30
C ASP A 29 -11.71 -14.67 6.20
N ALA A 30 -10.49 -14.13 6.14
CA ALA A 30 -10.18 -13.06 5.20
C ALA A 30 -8.69 -12.90 4.88
N PHE A 31 -8.42 -12.20 3.79
CA PHE A 31 -7.09 -11.70 3.43
C PHE A 31 -7.11 -10.18 3.30
N LEU A 32 -6.16 -9.53 3.97
CA LEU A 32 -5.89 -8.10 3.81
C LEU A 32 -4.62 -7.90 2.98
N PHE A 33 -4.77 -7.27 1.82
CA PHE A 33 -3.68 -6.87 0.94
C PHE A 33 -3.42 -5.37 1.11
N VAL A 34 -2.15 -4.98 1.25
CA VAL A 34 -1.74 -3.57 1.30
C VAL A 34 -0.56 -3.36 0.35
N THR A 35 -0.68 -2.39 -0.57
CA THR A 35 0.39 -2.02 -1.49
C THR A 35 0.53 -0.50 -1.63
N ALA A 36 1.67 -0.04 -2.14
CA ALA A 36 1.86 1.36 -2.46
C ALA A 36 0.98 1.74 -3.67
N ALA A 37 0.27 2.86 -3.58
CA ALA A 37 -0.64 3.32 -4.63
C ALA A 37 -0.24 4.68 -5.22
N GLY A 38 1.02 5.07 -5.05
CA GLY A 38 1.55 6.38 -5.42
C GLY A 38 2.39 6.97 -4.27
N ASP A 39 3.00 8.12 -4.52
CA ASP A 39 3.82 8.79 -3.50
C ASP A 39 2.95 9.23 -2.31
N GLY A 40 3.31 8.74 -1.13
CA GLY A 40 2.58 9.01 0.11
C GLY A 40 1.22 8.30 0.25
N SER A 41 0.82 7.44 -0.69
CA SER A 41 -0.48 6.75 -0.67
C SER A 41 -0.36 5.23 -0.70
N CYS A 42 -1.41 4.56 -0.21
CA CYS A 42 -1.50 3.10 -0.20
C CYS A 42 -2.91 2.65 -0.52
N LEU A 43 -3.02 1.50 -1.19
CA LEU A 43 -4.28 0.80 -1.44
C LEU A 43 -4.35 -0.38 -0.49
N ALA A 44 -5.48 -0.53 0.19
CA ALA A 44 -5.79 -1.67 1.03
C ALA A 44 -7.07 -2.35 0.52
N VAL A 45 -7.02 -3.67 0.34
CA VAL A 45 -8.14 -4.49 -0.11
C VAL A 45 -8.34 -5.62 0.88
N LEU A 46 -9.56 -5.77 1.38
CA LEU A 46 -9.98 -6.91 2.20
C LEU A 46 -10.80 -7.85 1.31
N ALA A 47 -10.41 -9.10 1.26
CA ALA A 47 -11.11 -10.16 0.54
C ALA A 47 -11.50 -11.26 1.52
N ASP A 48 -12.58 -11.98 1.24
CA ASP A 48 -12.99 -13.15 2.00
C ASP A 48 -12.00 -14.31 1.77
N ALA A 49 -11.93 -15.27 2.69
CA ALA A 49 -11.05 -16.42 2.58
C ALA A 49 -11.37 -17.31 1.38
N ASP A 50 -12.61 -17.28 0.88
CA ASP A 50 -13.06 -18.04 -0.30
C ASP A 50 -12.70 -17.37 -1.64
N SER A 51 -12.16 -16.15 -1.60
CA SER A 51 -11.88 -15.34 -2.79
C SER A 51 -10.62 -15.82 -3.53
N ASP A 52 -10.63 -15.74 -4.87
CA ASP A 52 -9.43 -15.99 -5.67
C ASP A 52 -8.39 -14.89 -5.43
N VAL A 53 -7.39 -15.21 -4.60
CA VAL A 53 -6.28 -14.32 -4.25
C VAL A 53 -5.50 -13.84 -5.47
N GLY A 54 -5.36 -14.68 -6.51
CA GLY A 54 -4.69 -14.32 -7.76
C GLY A 54 -5.47 -13.24 -8.51
N GLN A 55 -6.79 -13.38 -8.59
CA GLN A 55 -7.68 -12.39 -9.20
C GLN A 55 -7.70 -11.07 -8.40
N VAL A 56 -7.77 -11.14 -7.07
CA VAL A 56 -7.69 -9.97 -6.20
C VAL A 56 -6.39 -9.21 -6.44
N ALA A 57 -5.25 -9.90 -6.43
CA ALA A 57 -3.95 -9.28 -6.67
C ALA A 57 -3.83 -8.67 -8.09
N TYR A 58 -4.40 -9.32 -9.10
CA TYR A 58 -4.43 -8.83 -10.48
C TYR A 58 -5.21 -7.52 -10.60
N GLU A 59 -6.46 -7.50 -10.11
CA GLU A 59 -7.29 -6.30 -10.13
C GLU A 59 -6.71 -5.17 -9.29
N MET A 60 -6.12 -5.50 -8.15
CA MET A 60 -5.44 -4.53 -7.28
C MET A 60 -4.24 -3.88 -8.00
N THR A 61 -3.48 -4.65 -8.78
CA THR A 61 -2.39 -4.12 -9.62
C THR A 61 -2.92 -3.17 -10.69
N LEU A 62 -4.03 -3.51 -11.35
CA LEU A 62 -4.67 -2.64 -12.33
C LEU A 62 -5.21 -1.36 -11.68
N MET A 63 -5.81 -1.47 -10.49
CA MET A 63 -6.32 -0.33 -9.74
C MET A 63 -5.20 0.63 -9.34
N VAL A 64 -4.06 0.13 -8.83
CA VAL A 64 -2.90 0.98 -8.52
C VAL A 64 -2.40 1.73 -9.76
N LYS A 65 -2.33 1.06 -10.92
CA LYS A 65 -1.91 1.71 -12.18
C LYS A 65 -2.88 2.82 -12.60
N ARG A 66 -4.19 2.60 -12.47
CA ARG A 66 -5.22 3.57 -12.85
C ARG A 66 -5.31 4.74 -11.89
N VAL A 67 -5.36 4.45 -10.58
CA VAL A 67 -5.66 5.46 -9.56
C VAL A 67 -4.38 6.14 -9.07
N GLY A 68 -3.21 5.51 -9.18
CA GLY A 68 -1.96 6.09 -8.67
C GLY A 68 -1.54 7.41 -9.32
N ALA A 69 -1.91 7.65 -10.58
CA ALA A 69 -1.74 8.94 -11.23
C ALA A 69 -2.61 10.06 -10.62
N HIS A 70 -3.70 9.69 -9.93
CA HIS A 70 -4.67 10.60 -9.34
C HIS A 70 -4.55 10.73 -7.81
N LEU A 71 -3.85 9.81 -7.14
CA LEU A 71 -3.68 9.79 -5.67
C LEU A 71 -2.46 10.57 -5.19
N ALA A 72 -1.62 11.04 -6.10
CA ALA A 72 -0.51 11.93 -5.76
C ALA A 72 -1.08 13.24 -5.21
N THR A 73 -1.01 13.40 -3.89
CA THR A 73 -1.35 14.66 -3.23
C THR A 73 -0.09 15.50 -3.12
N ALA A 74 -0.14 16.73 -3.63
CA ALA A 74 0.97 17.65 -3.49
C ALA A 74 1.29 17.82 -1.99
N PRO A 75 2.59 17.83 -1.59
CA PRO A 75 2.97 18.12 -0.22
C PRO A 75 2.29 19.41 0.23
N ARG A 76 1.70 19.41 1.43
CA ARG A 76 1.17 20.64 2.03
C ARG A 76 2.35 21.59 2.19
N THR A 77 2.47 22.57 1.30
CA THR A 77 3.38 23.69 1.45
C THR A 77 2.90 24.47 2.67
N GLY A 78 3.58 24.28 3.81
CA GLY A 78 3.40 25.15 4.95
C GLY A 78 3.64 26.59 4.48
N LEU A 79 2.74 27.50 4.88
CA LEU A 79 2.92 28.94 4.68
C LEU A 79 4.38 29.30 5.01
N PRO A 80 5.06 30.17 4.23
CA PRO A 80 6.39 30.62 4.59
C PRO A 80 6.32 31.19 6.01
N SER A 81 7.13 30.62 6.90
CA SER A 81 7.43 31.20 8.20
C SER A 81 8.07 32.56 7.94
N GLY A 82 7.24 33.60 7.90
CA GLY A 82 7.67 34.98 7.78
C GLY A 82 8.09 35.53 9.16
N GLY A 83 9.14 36.36 9.13
CA GLY A 83 9.52 37.28 10.20
C GLY A 83 10.68 36.81 11.05
#